data_AF-A0A382EJM5-F1
#
_entry.id   AF-A0A382EJM5-F1
#
_cell.length_a   1.000
_cell.length_b   1.000
_cell.length_c   1.000
_cell.angle_alpha   90.00
_cell.angle_beta   90.00
_cell.angle_gamma   90.00
#
_symmetry.space_group_name_H-M   'P 1'
#
loop_
_entity.id
_entity.type
_entity.pdbx_description
1 polymer ?
#
loop_
_entity_poly.entity_id
_entity_poly.type
_entity_poly.pdbx_seq_one_letter_code
_entity_poly.pdbx_strand_id
1 'polypeptide(L)'
;MPKLCEFENCRKQASYSYFFQKPERCKDHKEDRKKQYSICRCGNTRPIYGLPTDKRPSYCIKCKNDKMINISTKKCLENKCIKQPSFNFKGKKIGLYCKNHAKENMIYITYNGCREN
;
A
#
# COMPACT_ATOMS: atom_id res chain seq x y z
N MET A 1 -9.61 -1.85 -21.54
CA MET A 1 -8.55 -2.15 -22.51
C MET A 1 -7.21 -1.66 -21.95
N PRO A 2 -6.15 -2.49 -21.86
CA PRO A 2 -4.87 -2.05 -21.32
C PRO A 2 -4.23 -1.02 -22.27
N LYS A 3 -3.78 0.12 -21.72
CA LYS A 3 -3.03 1.11 -22.49
C LYS A 3 -1.65 0.55 -22.85
N LEU A 4 -1.26 0.63 -24.12
CA LEU A 4 0.05 0.22 -24.60
C LEU A 4 1.09 1.31 -24.39
N CYS A 5 2.35 0.91 -24.35
CA CYS A 5 3.49 1.82 -24.30
C CYS A 5 3.51 2.71 -25.54
N GLU A 6 3.64 4.02 -25.34
CA GLU A 6 3.70 5.02 -26.41
C GLU A 6 5.10 5.15 -27.04
N PHE A 7 5.96 4.14 -26.86
CA PHE A 7 7.28 4.11 -27.48
C PHE A 7 7.15 3.39 -28.82
N GLU A 8 7.87 3.87 -29.83
CA GLU A 8 7.75 3.37 -31.21
C GLU A 8 7.84 1.85 -31.28
N ASN A 9 6.87 1.24 -31.97
CA ASN A 9 6.74 -0.21 -32.17
C ASN A 9 6.68 -1.06 -30.89
N CYS A 10 6.49 -0.45 -29.72
CA CYS A 10 6.40 -1.18 -28.46
C CYS A 10 5.00 -1.73 -28.21
N ARG A 11 4.87 -3.06 -28.12
CA ARG A 11 3.60 -3.75 -27.82
C ARG A 11 3.40 -4.07 -26.34
N LYS A 12 4.30 -3.60 -25.46
CA LYS A 12 4.23 -3.85 -24.01
C LYS A 12 3.18 -2.94 -23.36
N GLN A 13 2.52 -3.43 -22.31
CA GLN A 13 1.56 -2.63 -21.54
C GLN A 13 2.25 -1.45 -20.83
N ALA A 14 1.64 -0.27 -20.91
CA ALA A 14 2.08 0.90 -20.17
C ALA A 14 1.73 0.77 -18.68
N SER A 15 2.69 1.12 -17.82
CA SER A 15 2.51 1.13 -16.37
C SER A 15 3.30 2.22 -15.64
N TYR A 16 4.15 2.97 -16.35
CA TYR A 16 4.98 4.05 -15.84
C TYR A 16 4.51 5.41 -16.39
N SER A 17 4.53 6.43 -15.54
CA SER A 17 4.07 7.80 -15.82
C SER A 17 4.70 8.83 -14.86
N TYR A 18 4.67 10.10 -15.27
CA TYR A 18 4.87 11.24 -14.36
C TYR A 18 3.62 11.57 -13.54
N PHE A 19 2.44 11.15 -14.01
CA PHE A 19 1.17 11.49 -13.42
C PHE A 19 0.42 10.25 -12.93
N PHE A 20 -0.31 10.43 -11.84
CA PHE A 20 -1.12 9.38 -11.26
C PHE A 20 -2.15 8.85 -12.26
N GLN A 21 -2.23 7.53 -12.42
CA GLN A 21 -3.17 6.82 -13.30
C GLN A 21 -3.15 7.22 -14.79
N LYS A 22 -2.05 7.78 -15.30
CA LYS A 22 -1.86 8.07 -16.73
C LYS A 22 -0.66 7.31 -17.31
N PRO A 23 -0.68 5.97 -17.34
CA PRO A 23 0.47 5.20 -17.80
C PRO A 23 0.78 5.52 -19.27
N GLU A 24 2.04 5.80 -19.59
CA GLU A 24 2.50 6.19 -20.94
C GLU A 24 3.61 5.25 -21.42
N ARG A 25 4.41 4.73 -20.48
CA ARG A 25 5.58 3.90 -20.77
C ARG A 25 5.52 2.52 -20.11
N CYS A 26 6.16 1.54 -20.73
CA CYS A 26 6.41 0.24 -20.11
C CYS A 26 7.61 0.29 -19.17
N LYS A 27 7.98 -0.85 -18.58
CA LYS A 27 9.14 -0.94 -17.67
C LYS A 27 10.47 -0.61 -18.36
N ASP A 28 10.59 -0.96 -19.64
CA ASP A 28 11.84 -0.85 -20.39
C ASP A 28 12.04 0.57 -20.93
N HIS A 29 10.94 1.27 -21.24
CA HIS A 29 10.95 2.65 -21.73
C HIS A 29 10.54 3.65 -20.66
N LYS A 30 10.80 3.36 -19.37
CA LYS A 30 10.28 4.17 -18.25
C LYS A 30 10.94 5.54 -18.08
N GLU A 31 12.15 5.74 -18.60
CA GLU A 31 12.99 6.90 -18.29
C GLU A 31 13.06 7.14 -16.75
N ASP A 32 12.78 8.36 -16.28
CA ASP A 32 12.66 8.74 -14.86
C ASP A 32 11.21 8.62 -14.31
N ARG A 33 10.26 8.16 -15.13
CA ARG A 33 8.86 7.97 -14.75
C ARG A 33 8.72 6.90 -13.67
N LYS A 34 7.69 7.05 -12.85
CA LYS A 34 7.37 6.14 -11.74
C LYS A 34 6.20 5.25 -12.12
N LYS A 35 6.01 4.13 -11.42
CA LYS A 35 4.79 3.32 -11.61
C LYS A 35 3.57 4.21 -11.33
N GLN A 36 2.54 4.11 -12.15
CA GLN A 36 1.34 4.96 -12.09
C GLN A 36 0.64 4.98 -10.71
N TYR A 37 0.82 3.95 -9.87
CA TYR A 37 0.27 3.84 -8.51
C TYR A 37 1.33 4.06 -7.40
N SER A 38 2.56 4.39 -7.77
CA SER A 38 3.64 4.73 -6.83
C SER A 38 3.87 6.23 -6.67
N ILE A 39 3.06 7.04 -7.35
CA ILE A 39 3.11 8.50 -7.32
C ILE A 39 1.77 9.03 -6.78
N CYS A 40 1.85 9.94 -5.82
CA CYS A 40 0.68 10.64 -5.30
C CYS A 40 0.01 11.40 -6.44
N ARG A 41 -1.29 11.69 -6.31
CA ARG A 41 -2.01 12.56 -7.25
C ARG A 41 -1.31 13.92 -7.47
N CYS A 42 -0.57 14.44 -6.48
CA CYS A 42 0.18 15.69 -6.61
C CYS A 42 1.55 15.55 -7.33
N GLY A 43 1.94 14.36 -7.78
CA GLY A 43 3.19 14.13 -8.51
C GLY A 43 4.45 13.96 -7.65
N ASN A 44 4.42 14.38 -6.38
CA ASN A 44 5.67 14.60 -5.63
C ASN A 44 6.23 13.38 -4.88
N THR A 45 5.38 12.58 -4.23
CA THR A 45 5.82 11.56 -3.28
C THR A 45 5.05 10.26 -3.40
N ARG A 46 5.56 9.18 -2.79
CA ARG A 46 4.89 7.88 -2.74
C ARG A 46 3.60 7.98 -1.92
N PRO A 47 2.45 7.53 -2.46
CA PRO A 47 1.22 7.54 -1.70
C PRO A 47 1.20 6.40 -0.68
N ILE A 48 0.71 6.69 0.52
CA ILE A 48 0.46 5.69 1.58
C ILE A 48 -0.96 5.79 2.16
N TYR A 49 -1.69 6.86 1.84
CA TYR A 49 -3.06 7.12 2.28
C TYR A 49 -4.07 6.87 1.15
N GLY A 50 -5.28 6.46 1.55
CA GLY A 50 -6.46 6.28 0.70
C GLY A 50 -7.70 6.06 1.54
N LEU A 51 -8.85 5.86 0.91
CA LEU A 51 -10.09 5.52 1.61
C LEU A 51 -9.99 4.11 2.22
N PRO A 52 -10.74 3.80 3.29
CA PRO A 52 -10.73 2.48 3.92
C PRO A 52 -11.04 1.32 2.96
N THR A 53 -11.84 1.58 1.93
CA THR A 53 -12.28 0.63 0.89
C THR A 53 -11.33 0.56 -0.31
N ASP A 54 -10.36 1.47 -0.42
CA ASP A 54 -9.43 1.49 -1.55
C ASP A 54 -8.49 0.28 -1.50
N LYS A 55 -8.23 -0.29 -2.68
CA LYS A 55 -7.27 -1.40 -2.84
C LYS A 55 -5.81 -0.94 -2.81
N ARG A 56 -5.54 0.34 -3.08
CA ARG A 56 -4.19 0.91 -3.19
C ARG A 56 -4.17 2.37 -2.72
N PRO A 57 -3.09 2.82 -2.06
CA PRO A 57 -2.95 4.22 -1.70
C PRO A 57 -2.77 5.10 -2.94
N SER A 58 -3.34 6.30 -2.89
CA SER A 58 -3.27 7.31 -3.95
C SER A 58 -2.89 8.72 -3.45
N TYR A 59 -2.84 8.90 -2.13
CA TYR A 59 -2.53 10.16 -1.47
C TYR A 59 -1.30 10.05 -0.56
N CYS A 60 -0.47 11.08 -0.56
CA CYS A 60 0.60 11.25 0.43
C CYS A 60 0.07 11.95 1.68
N ILE A 61 0.90 12.06 2.73
CA ILE A 61 0.51 12.73 3.98
C ILE A 61 0.02 14.17 3.76
N LYS A 62 0.61 14.90 2.82
CA LYS A 62 0.24 16.29 2.51
C LYS A 62 -1.06 16.41 1.72
N CYS A 63 -1.51 15.34 1.06
CA CYS A 63 -2.70 15.34 0.21
C CYS A 63 -3.85 14.52 0.81
N LYS A 64 -3.67 13.90 1.98
CA LYS A 64 -4.75 13.17 2.65
C LYS A 64 -5.78 14.15 3.20
N ASN A 65 -7.02 13.67 3.36
CA ASN A 65 -8.03 14.33 4.19
C ASN A 65 -8.44 13.43 5.37
N ASP A 66 -9.37 13.88 6.20
CA ASP A 66 -9.77 13.18 7.43
C ASP A 66 -10.48 11.85 7.18
N LYS A 67 -11.03 11.63 5.99
CA LYS A 67 -11.66 10.37 5.60
C LYS A 67 -10.63 9.31 5.16
N MET A 68 -9.37 9.68 5.00
CA MET A 68 -8.32 8.80 4.49
C MET A 68 -7.44 8.25 5.61
N ILE A 69 -7.11 6.97 5.49
CA ILE A 69 -6.26 6.23 6.43
C ILE A 69 -5.02 5.71 5.73
N ASN A 70 -3.99 5.34 6.50
CA ASN A 70 -2.84 4.64 5.96
C ASN A 70 -3.29 3.23 5.53
N ILE A 71 -3.36 2.98 4.23
CA ILE A 71 -3.74 1.67 3.65
C ILE A 71 -2.54 0.94 3.03
N SER A 72 -1.34 1.48 3.20
CA SER A 72 -0.09 0.80 2.80
C SER A 72 0.33 -0.28 3.79
N THR A 73 -0.18 -0.21 5.02
CA THR A 73 0.09 -1.18 6.08
C THR A 73 -0.99 -2.26 6.11
N LYS A 74 -0.65 -3.43 6.68
CA LYS A 74 -1.62 -4.50 6.89
C LYS A 74 -2.72 -4.03 7.85
N LYS A 75 -3.93 -4.54 7.65
CA LYS A 75 -5.08 -4.30 8.53
C LYS A 75 -5.34 -5.54 9.38
N CYS A 76 -5.95 -5.33 10.53
CA CYS A 76 -6.51 -6.39 11.36
C CYS A 76 -7.40 -7.32 10.51
N LEU A 77 -7.28 -8.64 10.71
CA LEU A 77 -8.07 -9.64 10.00
C LEU A 77 -9.55 -9.61 10.37
N GLU A 78 -9.90 -9.03 11.52
CA GLU A 78 -11.29 -8.83 11.91
C GLU A 78 -12.05 -7.97 10.90
N ASN A 79 -13.28 -8.36 10.58
CA ASN A 79 -14.05 -7.73 9.51
C ASN A 79 -14.27 -6.24 9.82
N LYS A 80 -14.12 -5.39 8.80
CA LYS A 80 -14.24 -3.92 8.90
C LYS A 80 -13.28 -3.25 9.89
N CYS A 81 -12.30 -3.95 10.47
CA CYS A 81 -11.32 -3.33 11.35
C CYS A 81 -10.18 -2.68 10.55
N ILE A 82 -9.99 -1.38 10.73
CA ILE A 82 -8.93 -0.60 10.05
C ILE A 82 -7.67 -0.43 10.89
N LYS A 83 -7.64 -0.98 12.12
CA LYS A 83 -6.47 -0.87 13.00
C LYS A 83 -5.33 -1.73 12.46
N GLN A 84 -4.10 -1.25 12.63
CA GLN A 84 -2.91 -2.03 12.33
C GLN A 84 -2.88 -3.27 13.25
N PRO A 85 -2.60 -4.47 12.69
CA PRO A 85 -2.50 -5.67 13.50
C PRO A 85 -1.15 -5.71 14.19
N SER A 86 -1.18 -6.12 15.45
CA SER A 86 0.00 -6.27 16.31
C SER A 86 -0.03 -7.53 17.17
N PHE A 87 -1.09 -8.33 17.09
CA PHE A 87 -1.26 -9.57 17.85
C PHE A 87 -1.30 -10.78 16.93
N ASN A 88 -0.62 -11.85 17.34
CA ASN A 88 -0.65 -13.17 16.68
C ASN A 88 -0.21 -14.26 17.67
N PHE A 89 -0.26 -15.52 17.27
CA PHE A 89 0.28 -16.63 18.04
C PHE A 89 1.81 -16.58 18.16
N LYS A 90 2.33 -17.17 19.24
CA LYS A 90 3.79 -17.26 19.52
C LYS A 90 4.54 -17.84 18.32
N GLY A 91 5.72 -17.28 18.04
CA GLY A 91 6.58 -17.71 16.93
C GLY A 91 6.23 -17.11 15.56
N LYS A 92 5.15 -16.33 15.45
CA LYS A 92 4.85 -15.58 14.23
C LYS A 92 5.55 -14.22 14.23
N LYS A 93 5.97 -13.75 13.05
CA LYS A 93 6.68 -12.47 12.86
C LYS A 93 5.78 -11.31 12.41
N ILE A 94 4.50 -11.59 12.17
CA ILE A 94 3.55 -10.64 11.58
C ILE A 94 2.29 -10.63 12.44
N GLY A 95 1.81 -9.45 12.84
CA GLY A 95 0.50 -9.32 13.49
C GLY A 95 -0.65 -9.69 12.53
N LEU A 96 -1.66 -10.38 13.06
CA LEU A 96 -2.92 -10.67 12.34
C LEU A 96 -4.09 -9.85 12.87
N TYR A 97 -4.14 -9.62 14.18
CA TYR A 97 -5.24 -8.91 14.84
C TYR A 97 -4.73 -7.68 15.58
N CYS A 98 -5.59 -6.69 15.82
CA CYS A 98 -5.27 -5.58 16.72
C CYS A 98 -5.52 -5.99 18.18
N LYS A 99 -5.13 -5.16 19.15
CA LYS A 99 -5.33 -5.44 20.59
C LYS A 99 -6.76 -5.81 20.94
N ASN A 100 -7.75 -5.12 20.35
CA ASN A 100 -9.17 -5.33 20.66
C ASN A 100 -9.73 -6.64 20.07
N HIS A 101 -9.06 -7.21 19.08
CA HIS A 101 -9.50 -8.43 18.40
C HIS A 101 -8.48 -9.56 18.56
N ALA A 102 -7.58 -9.44 19.55
CA ALA A 102 -6.67 -10.51 19.90
C ALA A 102 -7.50 -11.69 20.42
N LYS A 103 -7.27 -12.87 19.85
CA LYS A 103 -7.89 -14.12 20.32
C LYS A 103 -7.15 -14.63 21.55
N GLU A 104 -7.76 -15.58 22.25
CA GLU A 104 -7.12 -16.29 23.35
C GLU A 104 -5.75 -16.83 22.92
N ASN A 105 -4.76 -16.72 23.80
CA ASN A 105 -3.36 -17.15 23.58
C ASN A 105 -2.59 -16.37 22.48
N MET A 106 -3.13 -15.29 21.93
CA MET A 106 -2.35 -14.38 21.08
C MET A 106 -1.48 -13.44 21.91
N ILE A 107 -0.27 -13.20 21.44
CA ILE A 107 0.70 -12.27 22.04
C ILE A 107 0.96 -11.09 21.11
N TYR A 108 1.42 -9.98 21.68
CA TYR A 108 1.94 -8.86 20.91
C TYR A 108 3.21 -9.28 20.14
N ILE A 109 3.29 -8.94 18.85
CA ILE A 109 4.39 -9.29 17.95
C ILE A 109 5.20 -8.04 17.64
N THR A 110 6.45 -8.02 18.09
CA THR A 110 7.47 -7.06 17.67
C THR A 110 8.13 -7.53 16.37
N TYR A 111 8.63 -6.59 15.57
CA TYR A 111 9.28 -6.88 14.27
C TYR A 111 10.45 -7.88 14.37
N ASN A 112 11.04 -8.02 15.57
CA ASN A 112 12.19 -8.88 15.81
C ASN A 112 11.87 -10.24 16.44
N GLY A 113 10.61 -10.60 16.68
CA GLY A 113 10.26 -11.91 17.26
C GLY A 113 10.82 -12.18 18.66
N CYS A 114 11.48 -11.22 19.29
CA CYS A 114 11.91 -11.29 20.68
C CYS A 114 10.78 -10.80 21.59
N ARG A 115 10.38 -11.67 22.50
CA ARG A 115 9.84 -11.29 23.81
C ARG A 115 10.95 -10.56 24.58
N GLU A 116 10.64 -9.57 25.40
CA GLU A 116 10.64 -9.64 26.88
C GLU A 116 10.70 -8.17 27.35
N ASN A 117 10.12 -7.72 28.47
CA ASN A 117 9.65 -8.36 29.70
C ASN A 117 8.29 -7.78 30.12
#